data_AF-A0A291GG06-F1
#
_entry.id   AF-A0A291GG06-F1
#
_cell.length_a   1.000
_cell.length_b   1.000
_cell.length_c   1.000
_cell.angle_alpha   90.00
_cell.angle_beta   90.00
_cell.angle_gamma   90.00
#
_symmetry.space_group_name_H-M   'P 1'
#
loop_
_entity.id
_entity.type
_entity.pdbx_description
1 polymer ?
#
loop_
_entity_poly.entity_id
_entity_poly.type
_entity_poly.pdbx_seq_one_letter_code
_entity_poly.pdbx_strand_id
1 'polypeptide(L)'
;MTKPVYGAALAALMLAGAAQAQEAFPATLKAQAELSGHTFVPAPEGASPYYNTSGRFTNGARNEVLYSNFQEATGLALPFPGQPLQGFSGIRSLGDDRFLVLTDNGFGSKANSSDIVLMFNIVKVDWETGRVGIEKTVQLSDPDHVVPFPIMNEATEARTLTGADFDLESIQPVGENFWIGDEFGPWIIEVNGEGEVLRVLATEPGGELIQSPDNFFVATPNPGGALPETVVSYRSGGYEGMALSEDMKTLYPLLEKPVYDPETGGKKHVGGKPVLSMFELSTETGAWGDTVRYFPLEDENHAIGDFNLIEGTRGLIIERDNFQGDPREGWSEQPAMFKRIYLIDLERMDENNVLEKIAYIDLMNIQDPDGIAPRGTMDGVYTFPYFTIEDVDRVDETTIVVANDNNYPFSTGRQQGRVDDNEMILLDVADFLKAE
;
A
#
# COMPACT_ATOMS: atom_id res chain seq x y z
N MET A 1 -5.47 -80.67 11.19
CA MET A 1 -4.69 -79.64 11.90
C MET A 1 -4.58 -78.42 10.99
N THR A 2 -5.48 -77.47 11.14
CA THR A 2 -5.52 -76.23 10.36
C THR A 2 -5.90 -75.11 11.33
N LYS A 3 -5.00 -74.14 11.50
CA LYS A 3 -5.09 -73.02 12.45
C LYS A 3 -6.07 -71.96 11.91
N PRO A 4 -6.81 -71.23 12.77
CA PRO A 4 -7.44 -69.98 12.36
C PRO A 4 -6.42 -68.83 12.42
N VAL A 5 -6.41 -67.98 11.40
CA VAL A 5 -5.67 -66.71 11.38
C VAL A 5 -6.63 -65.63 11.86
N TYR A 6 -6.30 -64.95 12.96
CA TYR A 6 -6.97 -63.73 13.40
C TYR A 6 -6.45 -62.56 12.55
N GLY A 7 -7.32 -61.96 11.74
CA GLY A 7 -7.06 -60.68 11.10
C GLY A 7 -7.43 -59.54 12.04
N ALA A 8 -6.44 -58.80 12.54
CA ALA A 8 -6.66 -57.53 13.21
C ALA A 8 -6.59 -56.42 12.16
N ALA A 9 -7.73 -55.79 11.87
CA ALA A 9 -7.79 -54.58 11.07
C ALA A 9 -7.58 -53.38 12.01
N LEU A 10 -6.41 -52.75 11.93
CA LEU A 10 -6.15 -51.44 12.53
C LEU A 10 -6.82 -50.39 11.64
N ALA A 11 -7.90 -49.78 12.12
CA ALA A 11 -8.46 -48.58 11.50
C ALA A 11 -7.66 -47.38 11.99
N ALA A 12 -6.78 -46.85 11.14
CA ALA A 12 -6.16 -45.55 11.38
C ALA A 12 -7.19 -44.46 11.06
N LEU A 13 -7.70 -43.78 12.09
CA LEU A 13 -8.41 -42.51 11.90
C LEU A 13 -7.36 -41.46 11.52
N MET A 14 -7.32 -41.09 10.24
CA MET A 14 -6.71 -39.83 9.83
C MET A 14 -7.65 -38.71 10.24
N LEU A 15 -7.29 -37.98 11.29
CA LEU A 15 -7.81 -36.63 11.54
C LEU A 15 -7.23 -35.73 10.46
N ALA A 16 -7.94 -35.59 9.34
CA ALA A 16 -7.73 -34.48 8.44
C ALA A 16 -8.14 -33.22 9.22
N GLY A 17 -7.17 -32.36 9.53
CA GLY A 17 -7.48 -30.99 9.96
C GLY A 17 -8.32 -30.35 8.87
N ALA A 18 -9.56 -30.01 9.19
CA ALA A 18 -10.35 -29.18 8.31
C ALA A 18 -9.66 -27.81 8.27
N ALA A 19 -9.12 -27.43 7.12
CA ALA A 19 -8.79 -26.04 6.87
C ALA A 19 -10.09 -25.24 7.08
N GLN A 20 -10.15 -24.42 8.12
CA GLN A 20 -11.25 -23.47 8.26
C GLN A 20 -11.13 -22.50 7.09
N ALA A 21 -12.15 -22.49 6.25
CA ALA A 21 -12.26 -21.46 5.22
C ALA A 21 -12.54 -20.14 5.94
N GLN A 22 -11.76 -19.11 5.62
CA GLN A 22 -11.98 -17.74 6.08
C GLN A 22 -13.43 -17.29 5.83
N GLU A 23 -14.04 -16.66 6.83
CA GLU A 23 -15.44 -16.26 6.80
C GLU A 23 -15.61 -14.86 6.19
N ALA A 24 -16.60 -14.72 5.30
CA ALA A 24 -16.96 -13.44 4.71
C ALA A 24 -17.96 -12.70 5.61
N PHE A 25 -17.70 -11.44 5.92
CA PHE A 25 -18.59 -10.58 6.67
C PHE A 25 -19.14 -9.45 5.79
N PRO A 26 -20.41 -9.05 5.98
CA PRO A 26 -20.96 -7.90 5.30
C PRO A 26 -20.32 -6.61 5.83
N ALA A 27 -20.14 -5.64 4.94
CA ALA A 27 -19.83 -4.26 5.30
C ALA A 27 -20.95 -3.36 4.78
N THR A 28 -21.34 -2.35 5.56
CA THR A 28 -22.35 -1.36 5.15
C THR A 28 -21.71 0.01 4.99
N LEU A 29 -21.96 0.67 3.86
CA LEU A 29 -21.49 2.02 3.61
C LEU A 29 -22.17 3.00 4.59
N LYS A 30 -21.38 3.75 5.35
CA LYS A 30 -21.86 4.77 6.30
C LYS A 30 -21.72 6.18 5.76
N ALA A 31 -20.64 6.44 5.03
CA ALA A 31 -20.35 7.75 4.46
C ALA A 31 -19.33 7.61 3.33
N GLN A 32 -19.31 8.62 2.45
CA GLN A 32 -18.31 8.78 1.40
C GLN A 32 -17.89 10.25 1.33
N ALA A 33 -16.62 10.48 1.07
CA ALA A 33 -16.08 11.79 0.73
C ALA A 33 -15.05 11.67 -0.41
N GLU A 34 -14.87 12.74 -1.17
CA GLU A 34 -13.90 12.77 -2.26
C GLU A 34 -13.00 14.02 -2.13
N LEU A 35 -11.70 13.86 -2.38
CA LEU A 35 -10.80 14.94 -2.76
C LEU A 35 -10.63 14.90 -4.28
N SER A 36 -10.90 16.01 -4.96
CA SER A 36 -10.80 15.99 -6.42
C SER A 36 -9.39 15.65 -6.89
N GLY A 37 -9.28 14.80 -7.92
CA GLY A 37 -8.01 14.50 -8.61
C GLY A 37 -7.29 15.74 -9.16
N HIS A 38 -8.03 16.85 -9.35
CA HIS A 38 -7.49 18.14 -9.75
C HIS A 38 -7.02 19.03 -8.58
N THR A 39 -6.72 18.44 -7.44
CA THR A 39 -6.17 19.18 -6.29
C THR A 39 -4.66 19.23 -6.39
N PHE A 40 -4.12 20.45 -6.31
CA PHE A 40 -2.69 20.72 -6.41
C PHE A 40 -2.23 21.62 -5.26
N VAL A 41 -0.96 21.47 -4.89
CA VAL A 41 -0.24 22.36 -3.98
C VAL A 41 0.88 23.09 -4.73
N PRO A 42 1.28 24.28 -4.25
CA PRO A 42 2.48 24.93 -4.76
C PRO A 42 3.73 24.08 -4.48
N ALA A 43 4.76 24.27 -5.29
CA ALA A 43 6.08 23.76 -5.00
C ALA A 43 6.59 24.30 -3.64
N PRO A 44 7.51 23.59 -2.96
CA PRO A 44 8.10 24.06 -1.72
C PRO A 44 8.68 25.47 -1.84
N GLU A 45 8.57 26.23 -0.76
CA GLU A 45 9.20 27.55 -0.69
C GLU A 45 10.72 27.42 -0.88
N GLY A 46 11.28 28.25 -1.76
CA GLY A 46 12.72 28.20 -2.08
C GLY A 46 13.14 27.08 -3.03
N ALA A 47 12.24 26.16 -3.40
CA ALA A 47 12.54 25.15 -4.39
C ALA A 47 12.76 25.76 -5.78
N SER A 48 13.49 25.02 -6.63
CA SER A 48 13.70 25.40 -8.03
C SER A 48 12.37 25.62 -8.74
N PRO A 49 12.22 26.65 -9.61
CA PRO A 49 11.05 26.81 -10.47
C PRO A 49 10.74 25.59 -11.34
N TYR A 50 11.70 24.67 -11.48
CA TYR A 50 11.51 23.34 -12.00
C TYR A 50 10.27 22.64 -11.42
N TYR A 51 9.99 22.74 -10.12
CA TYR A 51 8.86 22.06 -9.47
C TYR A 51 7.51 22.78 -9.60
N ASN A 52 7.45 23.92 -10.28
CA ASN A 52 6.17 24.56 -10.61
C ASN A 52 5.39 23.82 -11.71
N THR A 53 5.97 22.78 -12.29
CA THR A 53 5.37 21.93 -13.30
C THR A 53 5.76 20.48 -13.02
N SER A 54 4.78 19.58 -13.00
CA SER A 54 5.05 18.14 -12.92
C SER A 54 4.42 17.37 -14.09
N GLY A 55 4.94 16.16 -14.30
CA GLY A 55 4.50 15.26 -15.36
C GLY A 55 5.25 15.40 -16.68
N ARG A 56 6.43 16.04 -16.68
CA ARG A 56 7.18 16.32 -17.92
C ARG A 56 7.82 15.08 -18.55
N PHE A 57 7.95 14.00 -17.79
CA PHE A 57 8.65 12.77 -18.20
C PHE A 57 7.71 11.57 -18.36
N THR A 58 6.40 11.80 -18.29
CA THR A 58 5.36 10.76 -18.33
C THR A 58 5.12 10.16 -19.71
N ASN A 59 5.70 10.75 -20.77
CA ASN A 59 5.61 10.24 -22.14
C ASN A 59 7.00 10.06 -22.79
N GLY A 60 7.93 9.52 -22.01
CA GLY A 60 9.30 9.23 -22.44
C GLY A 60 10.19 10.46 -22.39
N ALA A 61 10.33 11.18 -23.51
CA ALA A 61 11.18 12.36 -23.55
C ALA A 61 10.55 13.53 -22.78
N ARG A 62 11.39 14.42 -22.26
CA ARG A 62 10.96 15.67 -21.62
C ARG A 62 9.99 16.45 -22.52
N ASN A 63 8.86 16.84 -21.94
CA ASN A 63 7.88 17.72 -22.56
C ASN A 63 7.56 18.88 -21.60
N GLU A 64 7.77 20.13 -22.04
CA GLU A 64 7.53 21.32 -21.20
C GLU A 64 6.25 22.09 -21.60
N VAL A 65 5.57 21.66 -22.66
CA VAL A 65 4.34 22.33 -23.12
C VAL A 65 3.18 21.84 -22.27
N LEU A 66 2.68 22.70 -21.36
CA LEU A 66 1.56 22.37 -20.49
C LEU A 66 0.36 21.81 -21.27
N TYR A 67 -0.23 20.76 -20.74
CA TYR A 67 -1.44 20.10 -21.26
C TYR A 67 -1.34 19.61 -22.71
N SER A 68 -0.13 19.34 -23.21
CA SER A 68 0.05 18.90 -24.60
C SER A 68 -0.06 17.39 -24.79
N ASN A 69 0.12 16.61 -23.72
CA ASN A 69 -0.03 15.16 -23.74
C ASN A 69 -1.40 14.76 -23.18
N PHE A 70 -2.44 14.79 -24.01
CA PHE A 70 -3.79 14.38 -23.62
C PHE A 70 -3.92 12.86 -23.56
N GLN A 71 -4.47 12.37 -22.46
CA GLN A 71 -4.77 10.97 -22.19
C GLN A 71 -6.27 10.76 -22.29
N GLU A 72 -6.73 10.09 -23.36
CA GLU A 72 -8.15 9.82 -23.58
C GLU A 72 -8.78 8.96 -22.47
N ALA A 73 -8.01 8.01 -21.92
CA ALA A 73 -8.48 7.12 -20.87
C ALA A 73 -8.93 7.86 -19.61
N THR A 74 -8.16 8.86 -19.16
CA THR A 74 -8.43 9.59 -17.91
C THR A 74 -9.02 10.99 -18.11
N GLY A 75 -9.01 11.49 -19.35
CA GLY A 75 -9.42 12.85 -19.68
C GLY A 75 -8.42 13.94 -19.26
N LEU A 76 -7.22 13.54 -18.80
CA LEU A 76 -6.18 14.46 -18.34
C LEU A 76 -5.19 14.84 -19.44
N ALA A 77 -4.48 15.94 -19.23
CA ALA A 77 -3.37 16.32 -20.08
C ALA A 77 -2.14 16.72 -19.26
N LEU A 78 -0.99 16.18 -19.63
CA LEU A 78 0.30 16.42 -18.97
C LEU A 78 1.23 17.25 -19.86
N PRO A 79 2.23 17.92 -19.28
CA PRO A 79 2.38 18.25 -17.86
C PRO A 79 1.36 19.31 -17.39
N PHE A 80 1.17 19.45 -16.06
CA PHE A 80 0.31 20.48 -15.46
C PHE A 80 1.12 21.41 -14.54
N PRO A 81 0.62 22.63 -14.25
CA PRO A 81 1.22 23.51 -13.26
C PRO A 81 0.96 23.00 -11.83
N GLY A 82 1.97 23.08 -10.98
CA GLY A 82 1.91 22.70 -9.56
C GLY A 82 2.29 21.24 -9.30
N GLN A 83 2.14 20.84 -8.04
CA GLN A 83 2.39 19.48 -7.55
C GLN A 83 1.04 18.83 -7.22
N PRO A 84 0.76 17.61 -7.72
CA PRO A 84 -0.50 16.93 -7.43
C PRO A 84 -0.51 16.54 -5.94
N LEU A 85 -1.64 16.76 -5.26
CA LEU A 85 -1.89 16.25 -3.91
C LEU A 85 -2.76 15.00 -4.05
N GLN A 86 -2.18 13.96 -4.65
CA GLN A 86 -2.85 12.72 -5.04
C GLN A 86 -1.94 11.55 -4.62
N GLY A 87 -2.27 10.31 -4.96
CA GLY A 87 -1.35 9.20 -4.67
C GLY A 87 -1.42 8.70 -3.23
N PHE A 88 -2.60 8.56 -2.62
CA PHE A 88 -2.70 8.27 -1.18
C PHE A 88 -2.34 6.82 -0.87
N SER A 89 -1.07 6.60 -0.52
CA SER A 89 -0.47 5.28 -0.30
C SER A 89 -0.08 5.10 1.17
N GLY A 90 -1.11 4.96 2.00
CA GLY A 90 -1.00 4.71 3.43
C GLY A 90 -1.78 5.72 4.25
N ILE A 91 -2.57 5.20 5.20
CA ILE A 91 -3.43 6.00 6.08
C ILE A 91 -3.23 5.69 7.56
N ARG A 92 -3.43 6.70 8.41
CA ARG A 92 -3.63 6.51 9.85
C ARG A 92 -4.73 7.42 10.37
N SER A 93 -5.68 6.88 11.13
CA SER A 93 -6.67 7.67 11.85
C SER A 93 -6.02 8.46 12.97
N LEU A 94 -6.30 9.76 13.03
CA LEU A 94 -5.87 10.66 14.09
C LEU A 94 -7.03 11.05 15.02
N GLY A 95 -8.20 10.43 14.85
CA GLY A 95 -9.46 10.80 15.52
C GLY A 95 -10.09 12.08 14.96
N ASP A 96 -11.32 12.38 15.39
CA ASP A 96 -12.07 13.60 15.02
C ASP A 96 -12.16 13.85 13.49
N ASP A 97 -12.36 12.76 12.74
CA ASP A 97 -12.41 12.70 11.28
C ASP A 97 -11.13 13.21 10.59
N ARG A 98 -9.99 13.14 11.28
CA ARG A 98 -8.66 13.49 10.76
C ARG A 98 -7.88 12.24 10.42
N PHE A 99 -7.17 12.30 9.30
CA PHE A 99 -6.36 11.20 8.80
C PHE A 99 -5.00 11.72 8.34
N LEU A 100 -3.95 11.00 8.70
CA LEU A 100 -2.63 11.12 8.07
C LEU A 100 -2.67 10.30 6.79
N VAL A 101 -2.25 10.88 5.66
CA VAL A 101 -2.14 10.21 4.36
C VAL A 101 -0.80 10.54 3.71
N LEU A 102 -0.21 9.59 3.01
CA LEU A 102 1.09 9.72 2.35
C LEU A 102 0.91 9.85 0.83
N THR A 103 1.67 10.73 0.17
CA THR A 103 1.74 10.75 -1.30
C THR A 103 2.87 9.83 -1.78
N ASP A 104 2.54 8.94 -2.71
CA ASP A 104 3.46 8.03 -3.42
C ASP A 104 4.47 8.76 -4.33
N ASN A 105 5.20 8.00 -5.17
CA ASN A 105 6.11 8.63 -6.13
C ASN A 105 5.40 9.49 -7.19
N GLY A 106 4.08 9.36 -7.36
CA GLY A 106 3.20 10.18 -8.16
C GLY A 106 3.07 9.80 -9.64
N PHE A 107 4.02 9.09 -10.28
CA PHE A 107 3.89 8.68 -11.68
C PHE A 107 4.26 7.20 -11.95
N GLY A 108 4.34 6.39 -10.91
CA GLY A 108 4.53 4.93 -10.97
C GLY A 108 5.94 4.45 -11.30
N SER A 109 6.93 5.33 -11.47
CA SER A 109 8.31 4.87 -11.60
C SER A 109 9.37 5.92 -11.27
N LYS A 110 10.54 5.42 -10.86
CA LYS A 110 11.75 6.23 -10.67
C LYS A 110 12.09 7.11 -11.87
N ALA A 111 11.84 6.64 -13.09
CA ALA A 111 12.27 7.30 -14.32
C ALA A 111 11.39 8.49 -14.73
N ASN A 112 10.12 8.53 -14.31
CA ASN A 112 9.16 9.57 -14.70
C ASN A 112 8.75 10.49 -13.54
N SER A 113 9.03 10.10 -12.29
CA SER A 113 8.63 10.82 -11.06
C SER A 113 9.61 11.90 -10.57
N SER A 114 10.58 12.26 -11.40
CA SER A 114 11.64 13.22 -11.03
C SER A 114 11.18 14.68 -10.86
N ASP A 115 9.92 14.99 -11.16
CA ASP A 115 9.32 16.30 -10.94
C ASP A 115 8.11 16.29 -10.01
N ILE A 116 7.95 15.21 -9.25
CA ILE A 116 7.04 15.09 -8.12
C ILE A 116 7.81 15.36 -6.84
N VAL A 117 7.28 16.23 -5.98
CA VAL A 117 7.78 16.46 -4.62
C VAL A 117 7.06 15.51 -3.67
N LEU A 118 7.82 14.74 -2.90
CA LEU A 118 7.24 13.82 -1.90
C LEU A 118 6.71 14.58 -0.70
N MET A 119 5.56 14.15 -0.19
CA MET A 119 4.87 14.80 0.93
C MET A 119 3.94 13.84 1.67
N PHE A 120 3.61 14.19 2.90
CA PHE A 120 2.46 13.62 3.60
C PHE A 120 1.51 14.74 4.03
N ASN A 121 0.26 14.37 4.27
CA ASN A 121 -0.83 15.30 4.52
C ASN A 121 -1.62 14.89 5.75
N ILE A 122 -2.12 15.89 6.49
CA ILE A 122 -3.21 15.69 7.42
C ILE A 122 -4.45 16.21 6.72
N VAL A 123 -5.41 15.33 6.49
CA VAL A 123 -6.71 15.65 5.94
C VAL A 123 -7.77 15.60 7.02
N LYS A 124 -8.80 16.44 6.88
CA LYS A 124 -10.00 16.40 7.71
C LYS A 124 -11.20 16.17 6.81
N VAL A 125 -11.96 15.13 7.09
CA VAL A 125 -13.11 14.74 6.29
C VAL A 125 -14.38 15.34 6.88
N ASP A 126 -15.18 15.95 6.02
CA ASP A 126 -16.55 16.35 6.32
C ASP A 126 -17.48 15.35 5.64
N TRP A 127 -17.87 14.32 6.41
CA TRP A 127 -18.74 13.23 5.94
C TRP A 127 -20.15 13.69 5.60
N GLU A 128 -20.63 14.80 6.17
CA GLU A 128 -21.96 15.35 5.86
C GLU A 128 -21.97 15.99 4.48
N THR A 129 -20.89 16.72 4.12
CA THR A 129 -20.78 17.35 2.79
C THR A 129 -20.07 16.50 1.74
N GLY A 130 -19.48 15.37 2.15
CA GLY A 130 -18.72 14.46 1.28
C GLY A 130 -17.41 15.06 0.79
N ARG A 131 -16.76 15.90 1.61
CA ARG A 131 -15.55 16.64 1.22
C ARG A 131 -14.36 16.26 2.08
N VAL A 132 -13.21 16.10 1.43
CA VAL A 132 -11.91 15.98 2.09
C VAL A 132 -11.23 17.35 2.07
N GLY A 133 -10.95 17.91 3.25
CA GLY A 133 -10.22 19.16 3.42
C GLY A 133 -8.76 18.92 3.79
N ILE A 134 -7.85 19.73 3.25
CA ILE A 134 -6.42 19.67 3.59
C ILE A 134 -6.15 20.57 4.80
N GLU A 135 -5.72 19.97 5.91
CA GLU A 135 -5.36 20.70 7.13
C GLU A 135 -3.88 21.08 7.15
N LYS A 136 -3.01 20.14 6.78
CA LYS A 136 -1.56 20.32 6.72
C LYS A 136 -0.97 19.52 5.57
N THR A 137 0.03 20.07 4.91
CA THR A 137 0.92 19.38 3.97
C THR A 137 2.35 19.54 4.47
N VAL A 138 3.10 18.45 4.53
CA VAL A 138 4.51 18.41 4.94
C VAL A 138 5.31 17.81 3.80
N GLN A 139 6.21 18.59 3.21
CA GLN A 139 7.06 18.16 2.10
C GLN A 139 8.35 17.58 2.63
N LEU A 140 8.87 16.54 1.98
CA LEU A 140 10.02 15.80 2.46
C LEU A 140 11.34 16.39 1.95
N SER A 141 12.36 16.35 2.80
CA SER A 141 13.69 16.90 2.51
C SER A 141 14.80 16.20 3.29
N ASP A 142 16.04 16.31 2.80
CA ASP A 142 17.23 15.72 3.42
C ASP A 142 18.33 16.77 3.68
N PRO A 143 18.07 17.88 4.40
CA PRO A 143 19.04 18.98 4.53
C PRO A 143 20.36 18.56 5.18
N ASP A 144 20.33 17.52 6.03
CA ASP A 144 21.49 17.03 6.79
C ASP A 144 22.27 15.91 6.07
N HIS A 145 21.95 15.61 4.81
CA HIS A 145 22.64 14.59 4.00
C HIS A 145 22.62 13.19 4.64
N VAL A 146 21.46 12.79 5.18
CA VAL A 146 21.25 11.48 5.81
C VAL A 146 21.02 10.39 4.77
N VAL A 147 20.38 10.71 3.63
CA VAL A 147 20.15 9.73 2.57
C VAL A 147 21.51 9.22 2.03
N PRO A 148 21.76 7.89 2.00
CA PRO A 148 23.10 7.35 1.77
C PRO A 148 23.53 7.33 0.30
N PHE A 149 22.71 7.88 -0.59
CA PHE A 149 22.94 7.94 -2.03
C PHE A 149 22.57 9.32 -2.61
N PRO A 150 23.15 9.70 -3.76
CA PRO A 150 22.77 10.92 -4.47
C PRO A 150 21.28 10.99 -4.77
N ILE A 151 20.65 12.09 -4.36
CA ILE A 151 19.25 12.43 -4.67
C ILE A 151 19.17 13.44 -5.82
N MET A 152 17.96 13.66 -6.37
CA MET A 152 17.75 14.62 -7.47
C MET A 152 18.23 16.04 -7.13
N ASN A 153 18.01 16.47 -5.88
CA ASN A 153 18.37 17.82 -5.42
C ASN A 153 19.68 17.86 -4.61
N GLU A 154 20.62 16.94 -4.88
CA GLU A 154 21.89 16.76 -4.15
C GLU A 154 22.69 18.06 -3.96
N ALA A 155 22.67 18.93 -4.98
CA ALA A 155 23.44 20.17 -5.03
C ALA A 155 22.70 21.41 -4.50
N THR A 156 21.53 21.25 -3.88
CA THR A 156 20.74 22.33 -3.29
C THR A 156 20.85 22.31 -1.77
N GLU A 157 20.58 23.42 -1.10
CA GLU A 157 20.60 23.51 0.37
C GLU A 157 19.43 22.73 1.00
N ALA A 158 18.23 22.90 0.45
CA ALA A 158 17.02 22.27 0.99
C ALA A 158 16.95 20.76 0.74
N ARG A 159 17.63 20.24 -0.29
CA ARG A 159 17.65 18.79 -0.61
C ARG A 159 16.25 18.15 -0.61
N THR A 160 15.27 18.82 -1.22
CA THR A 160 13.90 18.33 -1.37
C THR A 160 13.89 16.94 -1.99
N LEU A 161 13.08 16.03 -1.46
CA LEU A 161 12.94 14.67 -1.99
C LEU A 161 11.86 14.60 -3.06
N THR A 162 12.11 13.75 -4.06
CA THR A 162 11.24 13.57 -5.22
C THR A 162 10.87 12.11 -5.42
N GLY A 163 9.83 11.84 -6.20
CA GLY A 163 9.45 10.47 -6.55
C GLY A 163 10.49 9.71 -7.40
N ALA A 164 11.59 10.35 -7.80
CA ALA A 164 12.75 9.64 -8.37
C ALA A 164 13.75 9.16 -7.29
N ASP A 165 13.64 9.68 -6.07
CA ASP A 165 14.52 9.35 -4.95
C ASP A 165 13.96 8.16 -4.17
N PHE A 166 12.66 8.19 -3.88
CA PHE A 166 11.92 7.15 -3.16
C PHE A 166 10.52 6.94 -3.76
N ASP A 167 9.98 5.76 -3.48
CA ASP A 167 8.63 5.31 -3.81
C ASP A 167 7.92 4.93 -2.52
N LEU A 168 7.18 5.88 -1.96
CA LEU A 168 6.70 5.80 -0.58
C LEU A 168 5.29 5.19 -0.56
N GLU A 169 5.08 4.11 0.21
CA GLU A 169 3.80 3.37 0.16
C GLU A 169 3.19 3.08 1.53
N SER A 170 3.81 3.53 2.62
CA SER A 170 3.23 3.36 3.96
C SER A 170 3.77 4.38 4.94
N ILE A 171 2.96 4.79 5.92
CA ILE A 171 3.34 5.79 6.93
C ILE A 171 2.81 5.45 8.33
N GLN A 172 3.64 5.64 9.35
CA GLN A 172 3.26 5.46 10.76
C GLN A 172 3.77 6.60 11.65
N PRO A 173 2.91 7.23 12.47
CA PRO A 173 3.33 8.25 13.43
C PRO A 173 3.91 7.60 14.70
N VAL A 174 5.13 7.99 15.09
CA VAL A 174 5.82 7.51 16.30
C VAL A 174 6.29 8.72 17.12
N GLY A 175 5.53 9.06 18.17
CA GLY A 175 5.78 10.27 18.94
C GLY A 175 5.58 11.53 18.09
N GLU A 176 6.64 12.31 17.88
CA GLU A 176 6.63 13.51 17.03
C GLU A 176 7.18 13.24 15.61
N ASN A 177 7.65 12.02 15.35
CA ASN A 177 8.26 11.61 14.09
C ASN A 177 7.31 10.74 13.27
N PHE A 178 7.67 10.53 12.01
CA PHE A 178 6.95 9.67 11.08
C PHE A 178 7.91 8.65 10.47
N TRP A 179 7.45 7.41 10.36
CA TRP A 179 8.18 6.30 9.76
C TRP A 179 7.51 5.93 8.45
N ILE A 180 8.30 5.80 7.38
CA ILE A 180 7.80 5.63 6.02
C ILE A 180 8.47 4.41 5.38
N GLY A 181 7.68 3.56 4.71
CA GLY A 181 8.18 2.46 3.89
C GLY A 181 8.39 2.86 2.43
N ASP A 182 9.42 2.30 1.79
CA ASP A 182 9.75 2.55 0.38
C ASP A 182 9.82 1.26 -0.46
N GLU A 183 9.46 1.35 -1.74
CA GLU A 183 9.51 0.24 -2.70
C GLU A 183 10.87 0.06 -3.38
N PHE A 184 11.53 1.16 -3.76
CA PHE A 184 12.72 1.11 -4.60
C PHE A 184 13.90 0.44 -3.89
N GLY A 185 14.07 0.67 -2.59
CA GLY A 185 15.12 0.11 -1.76
C GLY A 185 15.00 -1.39 -1.59
N PRO A 186 13.94 -1.92 -0.96
CA PRO A 186 13.10 -1.28 0.04
C PRO A 186 13.90 -0.59 1.16
N TRP A 187 13.39 0.53 1.67
CA TRP A 187 13.97 1.27 2.79
C TRP A 187 12.90 1.54 3.86
N ILE A 188 13.34 1.71 5.10
CA ILE A 188 12.53 2.36 6.14
C ILE A 188 13.15 3.72 6.46
N ILE A 189 12.33 4.78 6.39
CA ILE A 189 12.76 6.18 6.50
C ILE A 189 12.09 6.78 7.74
N GLU A 190 12.88 7.42 8.60
CA GLU A 190 12.38 8.21 9.73
C GLU A 190 12.50 9.70 9.38
N VAL A 191 11.42 10.46 9.53
CA VAL A 191 11.38 11.91 9.33
C VAL A 191 10.79 12.64 10.55
N ASN A 192 11.18 13.88 10.78
CA ASN A 192 10.58 14.73 11.82
C ASN A 192 9.23 15.33 11.38
N GLY A 193 8.60 16.13 12.25
CA GLY A 193 7.32 16.79 11.99
C GLY A 193 7.34 17.86 10.90
N GLU A 194 8.52 18.25 10.46
CA GLU A 194 8.82 19.17 9.36
C GLU A 194 9.13 18.43 8.05
N GLY A 195 9.25 17.09 8.06
CA GLY A 195 9.54 16.27 6.88
C GLY A 195 11.03 16.11 6.57
N GLU A 196 11.91 16.48 7.49
CA GLU A 196 13.36 16.31 7.34
C GLU A 196 13.77 14.88 7.71
N VAL A 197 14.56 14.23 6.85
CA VAL A 197 15.06 12.88 7.07
C VAL A 197 16.00 12.83 8.27
N LEU A 198 15.67 11.98 9.23
CA LEU A 198 16.48 11.68 10.41
C LEU A 198 17.24 10.37 10.25
N ARG A 199 16.68 9.42 9.49
CA ARG A 199 17.26 8.08 9.32
C ARG A 199 16.79 7.42 8.02
N VAL A 200 17.66 6.65 7.38
CA VAL A 200 17.32 5.71 6.31
C VAL A 200 17.93 4.35 6.64
N LEU A 201 17.10 3.32 6.72
CA LEU A 201 17.46 1.98 7.13
C LEU A 201 17.30 1.01 5.96
N ALA A 202 18.38 0.29 5.64
CA ALA A 202 18.34 -0.83 4.70
C ALA A 202 17.44 -1.95 5.25
N THR A 203 16.70 -2.63 4.38
CA THR A 203 16.00 -3.86 4.74
C THR A 203 17.00 -5.00 4.90
N GLU A 204 17.33 -5.34 6.15
CA GLU A 204 18.30 -6.37 6.49
C GLU A 204 17.83 -7.27 7.66
N PRO A 205 16.63 -7.86 7.58
CA PRO A 205 16.16 -8.80 8.60
C PRO A 205 17.11 -9.99 8.73
N GLY A 206 17.47 -10.35 9.97
CA GLY A 206 18.42 -11.45 10.22
C GLY A 206 19.84 -11.25 9.67
N GLY A 207 20.21 -10.04 9.23
CA GLY A 207 21.49 -9.78 8.56
C GLY A 207 21.50 -10.14 7.07
N GLU A 208 20.35 -10.41 6.47
CA GLU A 208 20.21 -10.70 5.04
C GLU A 208 19.64 -9.48 4.32
N LEU A 209 20.48 -8.84 3.49
CA LEU A 209 20.10 -7.65 2.75
C LEU A 209 19.10 -7.99 1.63
N ILE A 210 17.96 -7.31 1.64
CA ILE A 210 16.93 -7.38 0.60
C ILE A 210 16.99 -6.12 -0.24
N GLN A 211 17.14 -6.27 -1.54
CA GLN A 211 17.15 -5.16 -2.50
C GLN A 211 16.22 -5.43 -3.67
N SER A 212 15.64 -4.37 -4.22
CA SER A 212 14.96 -4.40 -5.52
C SER A 212 15.96 -4.07 -6.66
N PRO A 213 15.60 -4.32 -7.93
CA PRO A 213 16.39 -3.87 -9.09
C PRO A 213 16.57 -2.35 -9.19
N ASP A 214 15.72 -1.56 -8.54
CA ASP A 214 15.76 -0.09 -8.60
C ASP A 214 16.45 0.56 -7.37
N ASN A 215 16.91 -0.29 -6.44
CA ASN A 215 17.75 0.12 -5.33
C ASN A 215 19.00 0.81 -5.89
N PHE A 216 19.34 1.98 -5.36
CA PHE A 216 20.42 2.81 -5.87
C PHE A 216 21.78 2.07 -5.94
N PHE A 217 22.03 1.15 -5.00
CA PHE A 217 23.28 0.41 -4.93
C PHE A 217 23.34 -0.79 -5.88
N VAL A 218 22.24 -1.09 -6.58
CA VAL A 218 22.16 -2.18 -7.56
C VAL A 218 22.48 -1.63 -8.94
N ALA A 219 23.47 -2.25 -9.58
CA ALA A 219 23.78 -2.00 -10.98
C ALA A 219 23.16 -3.08 -11.85
N THR A 220 22.33 -2.68 -12.81
CA THR A 220 21.76 -3.61 -13.80
C THR A 220 22.89 -4.35 -14.54
N PRO A 221 22.88 -5.69 -14.57
CA PRO A 221 23.92 -6.46 -15.23
C PRO A 221 23.85 -6.28 -16.75
N ASN A 222 24.98 -6.52 -17.43
CA ASN A 222 24.98 -6.66 -18.89
C ASN A 222 24.08 -7.83 -19.32
N PRO A 223 23.56 -7.83 -20.56
CA PRO A 223 22.77 -8.95 -21.07
C PRO A 223 23.47 -10.31 -20.85
N GLY A 224 22.78 -11.24 -20.19
CA GLY A 224 23.29 -12.56 -19.83
C GLY A 224 24.09 -12.63 -18.52
N GLY A 225 24.30 -11.50 -17.83
CA GLY A 225 24.81 -11.47 -16.47
C GLY A 225 23.72 -11.78 -15.44
N ALA A 226 24.11 -12.38 -14.31
CA ALA A 226 23.22 -12.58 -13.18
C ALA A 226 23.09 -11.28 -12.35
N LEU A 227 21.94 -11.11 -11.71
CA LEU A 227 21.76 -10.08 -10.67
C LEU A 227 22.58 -10.44 -9.41
N PRO A 228 22.94 -9.46 -8.58
CA PRO A 228 23.47 -9.74 -7.24
C PRO A 228 22.51 -10.62 -6.43
N GLU A 229 23.05 -11.48 -5.56
CA GLU A 229 22.25 -12.39 -4.71
C GLU A 229 21.33 -11.66 -3.72
N THR A 230 21.61 -10.39 -3.43
CA THR A 230 20.78 -9.52 -2.58
C THR A 230 19.54 -8.97 -3.29
N VAL A 231 19.49 -9.06 -4.63
CA VAL A 231 18.34 -8.61 -5.42
C VAL A 231 17.28 -9.71 -5.42
N VAL A 232 16.53 -9.77 -4.33
CA VAL A 232 15.46 -10.76 -4.11
C VAL A 232 14.08 -10.12 -4.05
N SER A 233 13.96 -8.81 -3.84
CA SER A 233 12.69 -8.11 -4.07
C SER A 233 12.53 -7.87 -5.58
N TYR A 234 11.29 -7.96 -6.07
CA TYR A 234 10.99 -7.60 -7.45
C TYR A 234 10.89 -6.08 -7.60
N ARG A 235 11.06 -5.56 -8.81
CA ARG A 235 10.80 -4.13 -9.10
C ARG A 235 9.34 -3.80 -8.79
N SER A 236 9.12 -2.70 -8.07
CA SER A 236 7.85 -2.31 -7.44
C SER A 236 7.33 -3.49 -6.62
N GLY A 237 7.68 -3.58 -5.36
CA GLY A 237 7.81 -4.88 -4.69
C GLY A 237 8.57 -4.79 -3.39
N GLY A 238 8.89 -3.57 -2.97
CA GLY A 238 9.38 -3.28 -1.64
C GLY A 238 8.20 -3.20 -0.68
N TYR A 239 8.17 -2.22 0.22
CA TYR A 239 7.09 -2.12 1.21
C TYR A 239 5.84 -1.49 0.60
N GLU A 240 4.67 -2.08 0.86
CA GLU A 240 3.35 -1.49 0.52
C GLU A 240 2.44 -1.34 1.75
N GLY A 241 2.76 -2.03 2.85
CA GLY A 241 2.02 -1.87 4.10
C GLY A 241 2.97 -1.86 5.27
N MET A 242 2.66 -1.10 6.31
CA MET A 242 3.44 -1.10 7.54
C MET A 242 2.56 -0.76 8.72
N ALA A 243 2.42 -1.68 9.66
CA ALA A 243 1.70 -1.42 10.90
C ALA A 243 2.63 -0.98 12.04
N LEU A 244 2.06 -0.34 13.06
CA LEU A 244 2.74 0.07 14.29
C LEU A 244 2.09 -0.60 15.52
N SER A 245 2.91 -1.13 16.43
CA SER A 245 2.44 -1.67 17.71
C SER A 245 1.79 -0.58 18.58
N GLU A 246 0.83 -0.95 19.44
CA GLU A 246 0.14 0.01 20.31
C GLU A 246 1.09 0.77 21.26
N ASP A 247 2.19 0.14 21.68
CA ASP A 247 3.22 0.77 22.51
C ASP A 247 4.23 1.62 21.71
N MET A 248 4.03 1.70 20.38
CA MET A 248 4.84 2.43 19.40
C MET A 248 6.30 1.99 19.30
N LYS A 249 6.64 0.79 19.79
CA LYS A 249 8.03 0.29 19.84
C LYS A 249 8.42 -0.57 18.66
N THR A 250 7.45 -1.12 17.95
CA THR A 250 7.68 -2.08 16.87
C THR A 250 6.88 -1.68 15.64
N LEU A 251 7.56 -1.56 14.51
CA LEU A 251 6.96 -1.50 13.19
C LEU A 251 6.91 -2.91 12.60
N TYR A 252 5.86 -3.17 11.82
CA TYR A 252 5.65 -4.41 11.08
C TYR A 252 5.53 -4.13 9.58
N PRO A 253 6.65 -3.82 8.90
CA PRO A 253 6.62 -3.54 7.47
C PRO A 253 6.44 -4.85 6.67
N LEU A 254 5.60 -4.78 5.64
CA LEU A 254 5.11 -5.87 4.82
C LEU A 254 5.41 -5.57 3.34
N LEU A 255 6.10 -6.48 2.68
CA LEU A 255 6.42 -6.35 1.26
C LEU A 255 5.18 -6.53 0.38
N GLU A 256 5.10 -5.82 -0.75
CA GLU A 256 4.01 -5.92 -1.73
C GLU A 256 3.98 -7.28 -2.42
N LYS A 257 5.16 -7.81 -2.78
CA LYS A 257 5.33 -9.01 -3.62
C LYS A 257 6.12 -10.11 -2.92
N PRO A 258 5.86 -11.40 -3.25
CA PRO A 258 6.72 -12.48 -2.77
C PRO A 258 8.15 -12.28 -3.27
N VAL A 259 9.13 -12.42 -2.39
CA VAL A 259 10.54 -12.36 -2.77
C VAL A 259 10.92 -13.50 -3.73
N TYR A 260 11.94 -13.30 -4.54
CA TYR A 260 12.54 -14.33 -5.37
C TYR A 260 13.18 -15.40 -4.48
N ASP A 261 12.86 -16.65 -4.78
CA ASP A 261 13.43 -17.83 -4.15
C ASP A 261 14.41 -18.50 -5.13
N PRO A 262 15.73 -18.46 -4.84
CA PRO A 262 16.73 -19.04 -5.72
C PRO A 262 16.67 -20.56 -5.81
N GLU A 263 16.07 -21.25 -4.82
CA GLU A 263 15.92 -22.72 -4.83
C GLU A 263 14.90 -23.15 -5.89
N THR A 264 13.81 -22.38 -6.04
CA THR A 264 12.73 -22.68 -6.98
C THR A 264 12.85 -21.91 -8.29
N GLY A 265 13.63 -20.83 -8.32
CA GLY A 265 13.79 -19.95 -9.47
C GLY A 265 12.56 -19.08 -9.75
N GLY A 266 11.74 -18.82 -8.73
CA GLY A 266 10.47 -18.11 -8.85
C GLY A 266 10.08 -17.35 -7.59
N LYS A 267 8.83 -16.92 -7.50
CA LYS A 267 8.27 -16.27 -6.31
C LYS A 267 8.23 -17.23 -5.13
N LYS A 268 8.52 -16.72 -3.93
CA LYS A 268 8.49 -17.51 -2.69
C LYS A 268 7.11 -18.07 -2.39
N HIS A 269 7.08 -19.36 -2.08
CA HIS A 269 5.89 -20.08 -1.63
C HIS A 269 6.17 -20.80 -0.30
N VAL A 270 5.18 -20.83 0.58
CA VAL A 270 5.19 -21.65 1.80
C VAL A 270 3.90 -22.46 1.84
N GLY A 271 4.01 -23.77 2.09
CA GLY A 271 2.83 -24.66 2.08
C GLY A 271 2.09 -24.71 0.73
N GLY A 272 2.77 -24.37 -0.38
CA GLY A 272 2.17 -24.31 -1.71
C GLY A 272 1.37 -23.04 -2.02
N LYS A 273 1.38 -22.04 -1.13
CA LYS A 273 0.80 -20.71 -1.38
C LYS A 273 1.88 -19.65 -1.57
N PRO A 274 1.68 -18.66 -2.47
CA PRO A 274 2.53 -17.48 -2.54
C PRO A 274 2.42 -16.69 -1.23
N VAL A 275 3.56 -16.21 -0.71
CA VAL A 275 3.60 -15.49 0.56
C VAL A 275 4.40 -14.20 0.49
N LEU A 276 3.93 -13.19 1.20
CA LEU A 276 4.62 -11.92 1.43
C LEU A 276 5.39 -11.97 2.74
N SER A 277 6.54 -11.31 2.80
CA SER A 277 7.37 -11.27 4.01
C SER A 277 7.02 -10.05 4.85
N MET A 278 6.69 -10.29 6.11
CA MET A 278 6.45 -9.27 7.14
C MET A 278 7.58 -9.35 8.17
N PHE A 279 8.18 -8.19 8.47
CA PHE A 279 9.31 -8.10 9.38
C PHE A 279 8.92 -7.41 10.69
N GLU A 280 9.88 -7.34 11.62
CA GLU A 280 9.78 -6.53 12.83
C GLU A 280 10.95 -5.54 12.84
N LEU A 281 10.68 -4.28 13.21
CA LEU A 281 11.70 -3.25 13.36
C LEU A 281 11.46 -2.46 14.64
N SER A 282 12.49 -2.31 15.47
CA SER A 282 12.43 -1.45 16.66
C SER A 282 12.46 0.03 16.27
N THR A 283 11.46 0.80 16.70
CA THR A 283 11.45 2.26 16.49
C THR A 283 12.48 2.99 17.35
N GLU A 284 12.89 2.41 18.49
CA GLU A 284 13.91 2.99 19.37
C GLU A 284 15.31 2.85 18.77
N THR A 285 15.66 1.64 18.32
CA THR A 285 17.04 1.35 17.87
C THR A 285 17.20 1.33 16.36
N GLY A 286 16.12 1.22 15.59
CA GLY A 286 16.16 0.94 14.15
C GLY A 286 16.73 -0.45 13.82
N ALA A 287 16.64 -1.40 14.75
CA ALA A 287 17.16 -2.75 14.56
C ALA A 287 16.05 -3.69 14.07
N TRP A 288 16.38 -4.52 13.09
CA TRP A 288 15.51 -5.58 12.61
C TRP A 288 15.43 -6.72 13.63
N GLY A 289 14.22 -7.28 13.78
CA GLY A 289 13.98 -8.49 14.55
C GLY A 289 14.36 -9.76 13.76
N ASP A 290 14.41 -10.88 14.48
CA ASP A 290 14.69 -12.20 13.90
C ASP A 290 13.44 -12.90 13.34
N THR A 291 12.25 -12.38 13.66
CA THR A 291 10.97 -12.97 13.25
C THR A 291 10.58 -12.49 11.85
N VAL A 292 10.38 -13.45 10.94
CA VAL A 292 9.68 -13.22 9.68
C VAL A 292 8.34 -13.95 9.72
N ARG A 293 7.26 -13.19 9.53
CA ARG A 293 5.92 -13.75 9.34
C ARG A 293 5.58 -13.73 7.85
N TYR A 294 4.76 -14.69 7.43
CA TYR A 294 4.35 -14.82 6.05
C TYR A 294 2.86 -14.55 5.91
N PHE A 295 2.49 -13.51 5.16
CA PHE A 295 1.11 -13.27 4.78
C PHE A 295 0.78 -14.06 3.50
N PRO A 296 -0.17 -15.02 3.52
CA PRO A 296 -0.49 -15.81 2.34
C PRO A 296 -1.44 -15.07 1.40
N LEU A 297 -1.10 -15.01 0.11
CA LEU A 297 -1.99 -14.46 -0.93
C LEU A 297 -2.98 -15.51 -1.44
N GLU A 298 -4.14 -15.06 -1.93
CA GLU A 298 -5.10 -15.92 -2.64
C GLU A 298 -4.64 -16.24 -4.07
N ASP A 299 -3.89 -15.33 -4.71
CA ASP A 299 -3.30 -15.50 -6.05
C ASP A 299 -1.89 -14.88 -6.10
N GLU A 300 -0.99 -15.45 -6.89
CA GLU A 300 0.39 -14.95 -7.00
C GLU A 300 0.51 -13.60 -7.72
N ASN A 301 -0.54 -13.17 -8.42
CA ASN A 301 -0.63 -11.90 -9.13
C ASN A 301 -1.42 -10.84 -8.36
N HIS A 302 -1.89 -11.16 -7.15
CA HIS A 302 -2.40 -10.14 -6.25
C HIS A 302 -1.25 -9.35 -5.62
N ALA A 303 -1.60 -8.18 -5.13
CA ALA A 303 -0.78 -7.34 -4.28
C ALA A 303 -1.57 -6.98 -3.03
N ILE A 304 -0.86 -6.53 -2.00
CA ILE A 304 -1.53 -5.89 -0.86
C ILE A 304 -1.85 -4.43 -1.22
N GLY A 305 -2.28 -3.65 -0.24
CA GLY A 305 -2.45 -2.20 -0.42
C GLY A 305 -2.18 -1.42 0.85
N ASP A 306 -2.56 -1.94 2.02
CA ASP A 306 -2.19 -1.32 3.30
C ASP A 306 -2.24 -2.36 4.43
N PHE A 307 -1.57 -2.04 5.53
CA PHE A 307 -1.55 -2.85 6.75
C PHE A 307 -1.51 -1.98 8.01
N ASN A 308 -2.56 -2.08 8.83
CA ASN A 308 -2.65 -1.40 10.13
C ASN A 308 -3.05 -2.35 11.26
N LEU A 309 -2.41 -2.23 12.42
CA LEU A 309 -2.87 -2.86 13.67
C LEU A 309 -4.02 -2.05 14.27
N ILE A 310 -5.04 -2.76 14.74
CA ILE A 310 -6.32 -2.19 15.18
C ILE A 310 -6.66 -2.47 16.66
N GLU A 311 -6.06 -3.49 17.26
CA GLU A 311 -6.14 -3.82 18.69
C GLU A 311 -5.13 -4.92 19.01
N GLY A 312 -4.22 -4.66 19.96
CA GLY A 312 -3.17 -5.59 20.35
C GLY A 312 -2.35 -6.08 19.14
N THR A 313 -2.50 -7.36 18.80
CA THR A 313 -1.83 -8.03 17.68
C THR A 313 -2.73 -8.24 16.46
N ARG A 314 -3.99 -7.78 16.52
CA ARG A 314 -4.94 -7.89 15.42
C ARG A 314 -4.77 -6.76 14.43
N GLY A 315 -4.84 -7.07 13.14
CA GLY A 315 -4.61 -6.11 12.08
C GLY A 315 -5.49 -6.31 10.85
N LEU A 316 -5.58 -5.27 10.04
CA LEU A 316 -6.29 -5.23 8.77
C LEU A 316 -5.27 -5.18 7.63
N ILE A 317 -5.42 -6.06 6.64
CA ILE A 317 -4.58 -6.07 5.44
C ILE A 317 -5.47 -6.06 4.20
N ILE A 318 -5.24 -5.12 3.29
CA ILE A 318 -5.89 -5.13 1.97
C ILE A 318 -5.17 -6.15 1.07
N GLU A 319 -5.94 -6.92 0.30
CA GLU A 319 -5.44 -7.69 -0.84
C GLU A 319 -6.34 -7.44 -2.05
N ARG A 320 -5.71 -7.18 -3.19
CA ARG A 320 -6.40 -6.76 -4.42
C ARG A 320 -5.80 -7.43 -5.65
N ASP A 321 -6.65 -7.62 -6.65
CA ASP A 321 -6.17 -7.87 -8.02
C ASP A 321 -5.62 -6.57 -8.65
N ASN A 322 -4.96 -6.73 -9.79
CA ASN A 322 -4.42 -5.64 -10.59
C ASN A 322 -5.42 -5.15 -11.66
N PHE A 323 -6.71 -5.10 -11.31
CA PHE A 323 -7.80 -4.73 -12.23
C PHE A 323 -8.64 -3.58 -11.67
N GLN A 324 -9.39 -2.91 -12.55
CA GLN A 324 -10.18 -1.72 -12.20
C GLN A 324 -11.48 -1.64 -13.00
N GLY A 325 -12.44 -0.88 -12.49
CA GLY A 325 -13.75 -0.73 -13.11
C GLY A 325 -14.74 -1.79 -12.65
N ASP A 326 -15.98 -1.36 -12.44
CA ASP A 326 -17.04 -2.25 -11.99
C ASP A 326 -17.47 -3.21 -13.12
N PRO A 327 -17.41 -4.54 -12.90
CA PRO A 327 -17.82 -5.51 -13.93
C PRO A 327 -19.28 -5.37 -14.37
N ARG A 328 -20.14 -4.76 -13.55
CA ARG A 328 -21.56 -4.51 -13.86
C ARG A 328 -21.76 -3.48 -14.96
N GLU A 329 -20.81 -2.55 -15.13
CA GLU A 329 -20.90 -1.49 -16.14
C GLU A 329 -20.44 -1.94 -17.54
N GLY A 330 -19.57 -2.96 -17.59
CA GLY A 330 -19.18 -3.61 -18.85
C GLY A 330 -18.29 -2.79 -19.79
N TRP A 331 -17.70 -1.69 -19.32
CA TRP A 331 -16.75 -0.89 -20.12
C TRP A 331 -15.28 -1.30 -19.93
N SER A 332 -14.91 -1.86 -18.77
CA SER A 332 -13.54 -2.26 -18.49
C SER A 332 -13.22 -3.58 -19.19
N GLU A 333 -12.08 -3.64 -19.89
CA GLU A 333 -11.57 -4.88 -20.48
C GLU A 333 -11.05 -5.85 -19.41
N GLN A 334 -10.63 -5.30 -18.27
CA GLN A 334 -10.13 -6.03 -17.10
C GLN A 334 -10.81 -5.44 -15.85
N PRO A 335 -12.09 -5.78 -15.61
CA PRO A 335 -12.82 -5.26 -14.46
C PRO A 335 -12.25 -5.79 -13.14
N ALA A 336 -12.40 -5.02 -12.07
CA ALA A 336 -12.05 -5.46 -10.73
C ALA A 336 -12.89 -6.68 -10.33
N MET A 337 -12.22 -7.77 -9.94
CA MET A 337 -12.85 -9.04 -9.57
C MET A 337 -12.57 -9.44 -8.12
N PHE A 338 -11.51 -8.90 -7.52
CA PHE A 338 -11.06 -9.23 -6.18
C PHE A 338 -10.50 -8.01 -5.48
N LYS A 339 -11.19 -7.53 -4.44
CA LYS A 339 -10.76 -6.45 -3.54
C LYS A 339 -11.23 -6.79 -2.13
N ARG A 340 -10.32 -7.15 -1.21
CA ARG A 340 -10.68 -7.63 0.12
C ARG A 340 -9.86 -6.98 1.22
N ILE A 341 -10.49 -6.82 2.38
CA ILE A 341 -9.81 -6.49 3.63
C ILE A 341 -9.85 -7.74 4.50
N TYR A 342 -8.68 -8.23 4.88
CA TYR A 342 -8.51 -9.36 5.78
C TYR A 342 -8.27 -8.91 7.20
N LEU A 343 -8.93 -9.56 8.15
CA LEU A 343 -8.57 -9.51 9.56
C LEU A 343 -7.57 -10.63 9.85
N ILE A 344 -6.45 -10.27 10.47
CA ILE A 344 -5.40 -11.20 10.90
C ILE A 344 -5.10 -10.99 12.40
N ASP A 345 -4.35 -11.92 12.97
CA ASP A 345 -3.69 -11.77 14.27
C ASP A 345 -2.24 -12.21 14.15
N LEU A 346 -1.29 -11.35 14.54
CA LEU A 346 0.14 -11.61 14.46
C LEU A 346 0.63 -12.78 15.33
N GLU A 347 -0.20 -13.26 16.27
CA GLU A 347 0.09 -14.44 17.09
C GLU A 347 -0.51 -15.75 16.51
N ARG A 348 -1.37 -15.66 15.49
CA ARG A 348 -2.00 -16.82 14.85
C ARG A 348 -1.27 -17.21 13.58
N MET A 349 -0.32 -18.11 13.75
CA MET A 349 0.51 -18.64 12.67
C MET A 349 0.61 -20.17 12.74
N ASP A 350 0.84 -20.79 11.58
CA ASP A 350 1.23 -22.20 11.51
C ASP A 350 2.70 -22.43 11.92
N GLU A 351 3.15 -23.70 11.90
CA GLU A 351 4.55 -24.03 12.22
C GLU A 351 5.60 -23.44 11.27
N ASN A 352 5.18 -22.85 10.13
CA ASN A 352 6.04 -22.22 9.13
C ASN A 352 5.95 -20.69 9.17
N ASN A 353 5.36 -20.11 10.23
CA ASN A 353 5.10 -18.68 10.41
C ASN A 353 4.12 -18.08 9.37
N VAL A 354 3.28 -18.90 8.74
CA VAL A 354 2.22 -18.40 7.85
C VAL A 354 1.05 -17.91 8.68
N LEU A 355 0.70 -16.64 8.52
CA LEU A 355 -0.41 -15.99 9.21
C LEU A 355 -1.76 -16.58 8.78
N GLU A 356 -2.64 -16.72 9.76
CA GLU A 356 -4.04 -17.06 9.54
C GLU A 356 -4.84 -15.81 9.14
N LYS A 357 -5.61 -15.92 8.05
CA LYS A 357 -6.68 -14.97 7.70
C LYS A 357 -7.95 -15.40 8.43
N ILE A 358 -8.36 -14.63 9.43
CA ILE A 358 -9.48 -14.95 10.33
C ILE A 358 -10.81 -14.74 9.60
N ALA A 359 -10.96 -13.57 9.00
CA ALA A 359 -12.18 -13.14 8.33
C ALA A 359 -11.84 -12.16 7.22
N TYR A 360 -12.82 -11.87 6.34
CA TYR A 360 -12.67 -10.81 5.36
C TYR A 360 -13.96 -10.05 5.05
N ILE A 361 -13.78 -8.84 4.54
CA ILE A 361 -14.80 -8.04 3.84
C ILE A 361 -14.47 -8.03 2.36
N ASP A 362 -15.49 -8.14 1.51
CA ASP A 362 -15.37 -7.97 0.06
C ASP A 362 -15.77 -6.55 -0.35
N LEU A 363 -14.80 -5.76 -0.80
CA LEU A 363 -15.00 -4.38 -1.24
C LEU A 363 -15.73 -4.29 -2.59
N MET A 364 -15.92 -5.41 -3.28
CA MET A 364 -16.80 -5.52 -4.44
C MET A 364 -18.24 -5.86 -4.06
N ASN A 365 -18.57 -5.96 -2.76
CA ASN A 365 -19.91 -6.28 -2.27
C ASN A 365 -20.26 -5.50 -0.98
N ILE A 366 -20.06 -4.18 -1.00
CA ILE A 366 -20.42 -3.30 0.12
C ILE A 366 -21.92 -3.01 0.04
N GLN A 367 -22.63 -3.15 1.16
CA GLN A 367 -24.05 -2.88 1.22
C GLN A 367 -24.30 -1.38 1.31
N ASP A 368 -25.14 -0.86 0.43
CA ASP A 368 -25.64 0.52 0.45
C ASP A 368 -27.17 0.51 0.28
N PRO A 369 -27.92 0.00 1.27
CA PRO A 369 -29.37 -0.18 1.15
C PRO A 369 -30.12 1.14 1.04
N ASP A 370 -29.52 2.23 1.54
CA ASP A 370 -30.10 3.57 1.54
C ASP A 370 -29.67 4.41 0.32
N GLY A 371 -28.73 3.90 -0.50
CA GLY A 371 -28.26 4.56 -1.71
C GLY A 371 -27.56 5.88 -1.42
N ILE A 372 -26.73 5.93 -0.38
CA ILE A 372 -26.10 7.18 0.08
C ILE A 372 -24.92 7.59 -0.79
N ALA A 373 -24.30 6.65 -1.52
CA ALA A 373 -23.19 6.97 -2.41
C ALA A 373 -23.69 7.78 -3.63
N PRO A 374 -23.07 8.92 -3.99
CA PRO A 374 -23.39 9.65 -5.21
C PRO A 374 -23.17 8.82 -6.49
N ARG A 375 -22.26 7.85 -6.47
CA ARG A 375 -21.89 6.96 -7.59
C ARG A 375 -21.48 5.58 -7.05
N GLY A 376 -21.51 4.55 -7.89
CA GLY A 376 -21.01 3.20 -7.56
C GLY A 376 -22.05 2.23 -6.99
N THR A 377 -23.19 2.73 -6.50
CA THR A 377 -24.28 1.87 -6.01
C THR A 377 -25.17 1.39 -7.16
N MET A 378 -25.33 0.07 -7.27
CA MET A 378 -26.32 -0.57 -8.15
C MET A 378 -27.03 -1.67 -7.36
N ASP A 379 -28.37 -1.68 -7.41
CA ASP A 379 -29.21 -2.66 -6.71
C ASP A 379 -28.90 -2.80 -5.20
N GLY A 380 -28.57 -1.68 -4.54
CA GLY A 380 -28.23 -1.63 -3.11
C GLY A 380 -26.83 -2.13 -2.77
N VAL A 381 -25.98 -2.38 -3.78
CA VAL A 381 -24.59 -2.79 -3.61
C VAL A 381 -23.67 -1.73 -4.21
N TYR A 382 -22.82 -1.18 -3.35
CA TYR A 382 -21.72 -0.31 -3.70
C TYR A 382 -20.44 -1.14 -3.89
N THR A 383 -19.60 -0.73 -4.84
CA THR A 383 -18.31 -1.38 -5.15
C THR A 383 -17.17 -0.39 -4.96
N PHE A 384 -15.97 -0.88 -4.68
CA PHE A 384 -14.74 -0.08 -4.61
C PHE A 384 -13.72 -0.55 -5.67
N PRO A 385 -13.97 -0.28 -6.97
CA PRO A 385 -13.31 -0.97 -8.08
C PRO A 385 -12.03 -0.27 -8.56
N TYR A 386 -11.21 0.21 -7.64
CA TYR A 386 -9.96 0.92 -7.99
C TYR A 386 -8.82 -0.03 -8.28
N PHE A 387 -7.87 0.44 -9.10
CA PHE A 387 -6.65 -0.30 -9.41
C PHE A 387 -5.84 -0.53 -8.13
N THR A 388 -5.60 0.55 -7.39
CA THR A 388 -4.95 0.59 -6.08
C THR A 388 -5.97 0.96 -5.00
N ILE A 389 -5.84 0.32 -3.84
CA ILE A 389 -6.62 0.61 -2.63
C ILE A 389 -5.61 0.48 -1.50
N GLU A 390 -5.09 1.60 -1.04
CA GLU A 390 -3.86 1.64 -0.23
C GLU A 390 -4.06 2.33 1.11
N ASP A 391 -5.31 2.34 1.57
CA ASP A 391 -5.69 2.97 2.81
C ASP A 391 -6.73 2.12 3.54
N VAL A 392 -6.38 1.56 4.70
CA VAL A 392 -7.34 1.02 5.68
C VAL A 392 -6.90 1.31 7.11
N ASP A 393 -7.80 1.86 7.93
CA ASP A 393 -7.58 1.92 9.38
C ASP A 393 -8.88 1.87 10.17
N ARG A 394 -8.77 1.56 11.46
CA ARG A 394 -9.90 1.57 12.39
C ARG A 394 -10.19 3.00 12.84
N VAL A 395 -11.46 3.40 12.77
CA VAL A 395 -11.94 4.71 13.24
C VAL A 395 -12.56 4.58 14.64
N ASP A 396 -13.34 3.53 14.87
CA ASP A 396 -13.96 3.25 16.18
C ASP A 396 -14.21 1.74 16.37
N GLU A 397 -14.97 1.34 17.39
CA GLU A 397 -15.30 -0.08 17.69
C GLU A 397 -16.09 -0.81 16.61
N THR A 398 -16.68 -0.09 15.66
CA THR A 398 -17.59 -0.62 14.64
C THR A 398 -17.22 -0.18 13.23
N THR A 399 -16.39 0.84 13.09
CA THR A 399 -16.15 1.53 11.83
C THR A 399 -14.69 1.46 11.42
N ILE A 400 -14.45 1.19 10.13
CA ILE A 400 -13.16 1.39 9.47
C ILE A 400 -13.28 2.47 8.41
N VAL A 401 -12.17 3.13 8.12
CA VAL A 401 -11.98 3.95 6.92
C VAL A 401 -11.31 3.11 5.85
N VAL A 402 -11.72 3.29 4.60
CA VAL A 402 -11.06 2.75 3.42
C VAL A 402 -10.92 3.87 2.41
N ALA A 403 -9.79 3.98 1.73
CA ALA A 403 -9.63 4.92 0.64
C ALA A 403 -8.82 4.31 -0.51
N ASN A 404 -8.92 4.93 -1.68
CA ASN A 404 -8.08 4.58 -2.81
C ASN A 404 -6.88 5.53 -2.89
N ASP A 405 -5.74 4.95 -3.24
CA ASP A 405 -4.80 5.65 -4.09
C ASP A 405 -5.47 5.81 -5.47
N ASN A 406 -5.57 7.04 -5.95
CA ASN A 406 -6.14 7.31 -7.27
C ASN A 406 -5.15 7.11 -8.42
N ASN A 407 -3.92 6.67 -8.13
CA ASN A 407 -2.85 6.38 -9.08
C ASN A 407 -2.78 7.49 -10.15
N TYR A 408 -2.83 8.73 -9.67
CA TYR A 408 -3.02 9.90 -10.50
C TYR A 408 -1.77 10.10 -11.36
N PRO A 409 -1.86 10.22 -12.70
CA PRO A 409 -3.04 10.54 -13.49
C PRO A 409 -3.57 9.39 -14.38
N PHE A 410 -3.35 8.12 -14.00
CA PHE A 410 -3.48 6.96 -14.89
C PHE A 410 -4.74 6.10 -14.69
N SER A 411 -5.34 6.10 -13.50
CA SER A 411 -6.50 5.24 -13.20
C SER A 411 -7.86 5.92 -13.45
N THR A 412 -8.87 5.07 -13.73
CA THR A 412 -10.29 5.42 -13.90
C THR A 412 -11.19 4.31 -13.36
N GLY A 413 -10.99 3.88 -12.12
CA GLY A 413 -11.73 2.79 -11.48
C GLY A 413 -13.21 3.11 -11.32
N ARG A 414 -13.58 4.32 -10.88
CA ARG A 414 -14.98 4.67 -10.58
C ARG A 414 -15.82 4.95 -11.81
N GLN A 415 -15.22 5.53 -12.85
CA GLN A 415 -15.96 6.01 -14.02
C GLN A 415 -15.07 6.06 -15.28
N GLN A 416 -15.52 5.41 -16.36
CA GLN A 416 -14.84 5.45 -17.64
C GLN A 416 -14.59 6.89 -18.12
N GLY A 417 -13.35 7.19 -18.55
CA GLY A 417 -13.01 8.48 -19.16
C GLY A 417 -12.80 9.62 -18.17
N ARG A 418 -12.83 9.35 -16.86
CA ARG A 418 -12.63 10.34 -15.79
C ARG A 418 -11.60 9.80 -14.81
N VAL A 419 -10.53 10.56 -14.60
CA VAL A 419 -9.54 10.27 -13.55
C VAL A 419 -10.23 10.09 -12.20
N ASP A 420 -9.72 9.15 -11.41
CA ASP A 420 -10.21 8.95 -10.06
C ASP A 420 -9.89 10.15 -9.16
N ASP A 421 -10.87 10.49 -8.33
CA ASP A 421 -10.68 11.33 -7.16
C ASP A 421 -10.07 10.46 -6.03
N ASN A 422 -9.44 11.07 -5.03
CA ASN A 422 -9.12 10.32 -3.80
C ASN A 422 -10.44 10.18 -3.00
N GLU A 423 -11.05 9.01 -3.12
CA GLU A 423 -12.32 8.62 -2.53
C GLU A 423 -12.08 7.92 -1.19
N MET A 424 -12.69 8.45 -0.13
CA MET A 424 -12.64 7.90 1.22
C MET A 424 -14.04 7.46 1.63
N ILE A 425 -14.16 6.27 2.22
CA ILE A 425 -15.43 5.72 2.72
C ILE A 425 -15.32 5.28 4.18
N LEU A 426 -16.45 5.36 4.88
CA LEU A 426 -16.63 4.70 6.18
C LEU A 426 -17.48 3.47 6.00
N LEU A 427 -17.05 2.36 6.60
CA LEU A 427 -17.77 1.09 6.58
C LEU A 427 -18.16 0.67 8.00
N ASP A 428 -19.44 0.34 8.21
CA ASP A 428 -19.89 -0.41 9.40
C ASP A 428 -19.53 -1.88 9.24
N VAL A 429 -18.69 -2.37 10.16
CA VAL A 429 -18.04 -3.68 10.12
C VAL A 429 -17.98 -4.32 11.52
N ALA A 430 -18.93 -3.97 12.40
CA ALA A 430 -18.88 -4.33 13.81
C ALA A 430 -18.70 -5.85 14.09
N ASP A 431 -19.35 -6.70 13.29
CA ASP A 431 -19.26 -8.16 13.44
C ASP A 431 -17.93 -8.71 12.92
N PHE A 432 -17.42 -8.15 11.82
CA PHE A 432 -16.11 -8.48 11.27
C PHE A 432 -14.98 -8.20 12.27
N LEU A 433 -15.00 -7.04 12.94
CA LEU A 433 -13.99 -6.68 13.94
C LEU A 433 -14.03 -7.58 15.19
N LYS A 434 -15.12 -8.32 15.41
CA LYS A 434 -15.29 -9.28 16.53
C LYS A 434 -15.01 -10.73 16.14
N ALA A 435 -14.68 -11.01 14.88
CA ALA A 435 -14.43 -12.37 14.42
C ALA A 435 -13.21 -12.99 15.12
N GLU A 436 -13.33 -14.29 15.42
CA GLU A 436 -12.33 -15.16 16.05
C GLU A 436 -12.06 -16.39 15.18
#